data_AF-A0A920E448-F1
#
_entry.id   AF-A0A920E448-F1
#
_cell.length_a   1.000
_cell.length_b   1.000
_cell.length_c   1.000
_cell.angle_alpha   90.00
_cell.angle_beta   90.00
_cell.angle_gamma   90.00
#
_symmetry.space_group_name_H-M   'P 1'
#
loop_
_entity.id
_entity.type
_entity.pdbx_description
1 polymer ?
#
loop_
_entity_poly.entity_id
_entity_poly.type
_entity_poly.pdbx_seq_one_letter_code
_entity_poly.pdbx_strand_id
1 'polypeptide(L)'
;MNFKKIGLIKKNNNSDNLFIFISSSHNYETIQRISNFYISLNNKYENVEFKIIKKETNNILIKIVDMISINNEKNIDVFIKDVDLPKLPNGEFYNDDLLGCEVIDEKGDKFGSIKRVLNSSNGVLLEIYFNQKTFIVPFIESFIIEVRLSKKIIIIKNLKGNIRIMKINTLSVFPEIIKNNCKYGVLSKAVGKKLITINNYSFFTEADNNRGIDDEQYGHNPGMVISFQKTYKIFKKIKKNEPRTKFIFLTPKGQTFNNQIAKNLSNEKNITIVSGRYEGFDERILEEFCDFEISIGDYILTGGELAACILIDSISRMIKGVVGKKDSVTNDSFMDSTIKGPVYTKPKIFKNKSVPKILLSGNHKNIDNFNRNNSLEYTLNKREDLLENAALRPNERENLRKIKKSILNNNVFIALVHHPIKNIKNEIITTSLTNLDIQDIARSARTYGINKYYITHPILEQRKLAEKVLSFWDNEKKRKNENSKHDAINNIIIKKSLKEAISNIKKEYKQKPILIGTDANQMKNMVDYSFIKHKIQEEKRPYLIVFGTGWGLSQEIIESCDYILKPVGGYDKYNHLSVRSAVAIILDKLFGCNF
;
A
#
# COMPACT_ATOMS: atom_id res chain seq x y z
N MET A 1 41.76 27.44 34.65
CA MET A 1 41.41 28.86 34.87
C MET A 1 40.57 29.31 33.69
N ASN A 2 39.37 28.77 33.57
CA ASN A 2 38.14 29.06 34.33
C ASN A 2 37.40 30.26 33.73
N PHE A 3 37.20 30.28 32.41
CA PHE A 3 36.31 31.20 31.74
C PHE A 3 35.44 30.41 30.74
N LYS A 4 34.13 30.39 30.92
CA LYS A 4 33.15 29.77 29.98
C LYS A 4 32.49 30.84 29.13
N LYS A 5 32.39 30.61 27.82
CA LYS A 5 31.72 31.51 26.87
C LYS A 5 30.20 31.38 27.02
N ILE A 6 29.51 32.48 27.27
CA ILE A 6 28.05 32.51 27.54
C ILE A 6 27.24 33.33 26.53
N GLY A 7 27.91 33.96 25.57
CA GLY A 7 27.25 34.74 24.55
C GLY A 7 28.20 35.64 23.78
N LEU A 8 27.62 36.57 23.04
CA LEU A 8 28.35 37.58 22.27
C LEU A 8 27.63 38.93 22.35
N ILE A 9 28.38 40.01 22.22
CA ILE A 9 27.89 41.39 22.23
C ILE A 9 28.03 42.01 20.85
N LYS A 10 26.94 42.56 20.32
CA LYS A 10 26.92 43.33 19.06
C LYS A 10 26.61 44.80 19.32
N LYS A 11 27.31 45.71 18.66
CA LYS A 11 26.98 47.14 18.68
C LYS A 11 25.61 47.37 18.05
N ASN A 12 24.73 48.12 18.73
CA ASN A 12 23.44 48.50 18.18
C ASN A 12 23.62 49.70 17.22
N ASN A 13 23.12 49.61 15.99
CA ASN A 13 23.36 50.63 14.96
C ASN A 13 22.60 51.96 15.20
N ASN A 14 21.61 51.97 16.10
CA ASN A 14 20.67 53.09 16.25
C ASN A 14 20.94 54.00 17.47
N SER A 15 22.03 53.80 18.21
CA SER A 15 22.33 54.56 19.43
C SER A 15 23.76 54.35 19.89
N ASP A 16 24.48 55.44 20.16
CA ASP A 16 25.78 55.38 20.83
C ASP A 16 25.58 54.87 22.27
N ASN A 17 26.36 53.85 22.64
CA ASN A 17 26.45 53.25 23.99
C ASN A 17 25.44 52.13 24.32
N LEU A 18 24.73 51.58 23.33
CA LEU A 18 23.88 50.39 23.53
C LEU A 18 24.40 49.20 22.73
N PHE A 19 24.41 48.04 23.38
CA PHE A 19 24.79 46.78 22.75
C PHE A 19 23.71 45.72 22.91
N ILE A 20 23.68 44.80 21.97
CA ILE A 20 22.80 43.64 21.97
C ILE A 20 23.63 42.44 22.43
N PHE A 21 23.32 41.93 23.61
CA PHE A 21 23.84 40.66 24.11
C PHE A 21 22.97 39.52 23.59
N ILE A 22 23.61 38.59 22.86
CA ILE A 22 23.01 37.37 22.35
C ILE A 22 23.57 36.22 23.19
N SER A 23 22.72 35.62 24.04
CA SER A 23 23.16 34.50 24.88
C SER A 23 23.34 33.22 24.06
N SER A 24 24.32 32.40 24.42
CA SER A 24 24.46 31.04 23.91
C SER A 24 23.47 30.05 24.56
N SER A 25 22.75 30.48 25.60
CA SER A 25 21.76 29.70 26.34
C SER A 25 20.39 30.38 26.36
N HIS A 26 19.30 29.61 26.40
CA HIS A 26 17.94 30.16 26.38
C HIS A 26 17.43 30.60 27.78
N ASN A 27 18.23 30.40 28.84
CA ASN A 27 17.81 30.69 30.22
C ASN A 27 18.31 32.05 30.71
N TYR A 28 17.54 33.10 30.44
CA TYR A 28 17.88 34.49 30.77
C TYR A 28 17.85 34.82 32.27
N GLU A 29 17.10 34.08 33.08
CA GLU A 29 17.04 34.30 34.54
C GLU A 29 18.38 33.95 35.22
N THR A 30 19.05 32.94 34.68
CA THR A 30 20.38 32.50 35.10
C THR A 30 21.44 33.59 34.87
N ILE A 31 21.31 34.36 33.79
CA ILE A 31 22.26 35.42 33.41
C ILE A 31 22.14 36.64 34.32
N GLN A 32 20.95 36.93 34.85
CA GLN A 32 20.72 38.05 35.78
C GLN A 32 21.40 37.86 37.14
N ARG A 33 21.70 36.62 37.51
CA ARG A 33 22.35 36.29 38.79
C ARG A 33 23.88 36.39 38.73
N ILE A 34 24.42 36.61 37.54
CA ILE A 34 25.87 36.72 37.31
C ILE A 34 26.29 38.16 37.60
N SER A 35 27.22 38.31 38.54
CA SER A 35 27.69 39.63 39.00
C SER A 35 28.82 40.18 38.12
N ASN A 36 29.57 39.30 37.45
CA ASN A 36 30.79 39.66 36.73
C ASN A 36 30.82 39.02 35.34
N PHE A 37 30.94 39.85 34.31
CA PHE A 37 31.16 39.39 32.95
C PHE A 37 32.59 39.72 32.51
N TYR A 38 33.11 38.94 31.57
CA TYR A 38 34.43 39.16 31.00
C TYR A 38 34.34 39.18 29.48
N ILE A 39 35.09 40.06 28.84
CA ILE A 39 35.22 40.07 27.37
C ILE A 39 36.64 39.69 26.99
N SER A 40 36.79 39.03 25.84
CA SER A 40 38.11 38.72 25.27
C SER A 40 38.51 39.79 24.26
N LEU A 41 39.54 40.57 24.59
CA LEU A 41 40.18 41.55 23.69
C LEU A 41 41.68 41.23 23.61
N ASN A 42 42.24 41.10 22.40
CA ASN A 42 43.67 40.82 22.18
C ASN A 42 44.22 39.66 23.04
N ASN A 43 43.47 38.56 23.17
CA ASN A 43 43.80 37.38 24.00
C ASN A 43 43.93 37.65 25.51
N LYS A 44 43.36 38.74 26.04
CA LYS A 44 43.21 39.01 27.47
C LYS A 44 41.72 39.11 27.84
N TYR A 45 41.38 38.62 29.03
CA TYR A 45 40.02 38.72 29.58
C TYR A 45 39.93 39.95 30.48
N GLU A 46 39.09 40.92 30.09
CA GLU A 46 38.81 42.12 30.88
C GLU A 46 37.43 41.98 31.54
N ASN A 47 37.31 42.33 32.82
CA ASN A 47 36.03 42.35 33.52
C ASN A 47 35.20 43.55 33.04
N VAL A 48 33.91 43.34 32.83
CA VAL A 48 32.99 44.36 32.34
C VAL A 48 31.67 44.27 33.09
N GLU A 49 31.14 45.42 33.51
CA GLU A 49 29.82 45.51 34.13
C GLU A 49 28.74 45.79 33.07
N PHE A 50 27.69 44.96 33.07
CA PHE A 50 26.54 45.12 32.16
C PHE A 50 25.33 45.67 32.91
N LYS A 51 24.78 46.78 32.41
CA LYS A 51 23.47 47.28 32.84
C LYS A 51 22.40 46.89 31.84
N ILE A 52 21.47 46.02 32.24
CA ILE A 52 20.34 45.58 31.42
C ILE A 52 19.35 46.72 31.26
N ILE A 53 19.01 47.08 30.01
CA ILE A 53 18.07 48.17 29.70
C ILE A 53 16.73 47.64 29.23
N LYS A 54 16.72 46.66 28.33
CA LYS A 54 15.48 46.11 27.77
C LYS A 54 15.66 44.65 27.36
N LYS A 55 14.65 43.82 27.62
CA LYS A 55 14.62 42.41 27.20
C LYS A 55 13.75 42.27 25.96
N GLU A 56 14.26 41.60 24.93
CA GLU A 56 13.50 41.14 23.77
C GLU A 56 13.51 39.61 23.72
N THR A 57 12.64 39.01 22.92
CA THR A 57 12.38 37.56 22.92
C THR A 57 13.64 36.71 22.76
N ASN A 58 14.63 37.19 21.99
CA ASN A 58 15.88 36.45 21.70
C ASN A 58 17.17 37.19 22.05
N ASN A 59 17.12 38.43 22.56
CA ASN A 59 18.32 39.22 22.88
C ASN A 59 18.09 40.14 24.08
N ILE A 60 19.17 40.56 24.74
CA ILE A 60 19.14 41.58 25.81
C ILE A 60 19.84 42.84 25.32
N LEU A 61 19.16 43.98 25.42
CA LEU A 61 19.76 45.29 25.23
C LEU A 61 20.49 45.69 26.53
N ILE A 62 21.80 45.85 26.44
CA ILE A 62 22.69 46.19 27.55
C ILE A 62 23.41 47.52 27.30
N LYS A 63 23.78 48.19 28.38
CA LYS A 63 24.74 49.29 28.40
C LYS A 63 25.98 48.83 29.16
N ILE A 64 27.14 49.06 28.57
CA ILE A 64 28.44 48.79 29.19
C ILE A 64 28.89 50.06 29.90
N VAL A 65 29.26 49.95 31.18
CA VAL A 65 29.58 51.11 32.03
C VAL A 65 30.97 51.68 31.70
N ASP A 66 31.96 50.81 31.45
CA ASP A 66 33.34 51.19 31.14
C ASP A 66 33.62 51.09 29.63
N MET A 67 33.56 52.24 28.95
CA MET A 67 33.57 52.36 27.49
C MET A 67 34.97 52.35 26.83
N ILE A 68 36.05 52.36 27.61
CA ILE A 68 37.38 52.74 27.10
C ILE A 68 37.95 51.70 26.09
N SER A 69 37.54 50.43 26.15
CA SER A 69 38.21 49.35 25.39
C SER A 69 37.47 48.84 24.13
N ILE A 70 36.22 49.26 23.85
CA ILE A 70 35.32 48.51 22.92
C ILE A 70 35.10 49.20 21.56
N ASN A 71 35.69 50.38 21.33
CA ASN A 71 35.23 51.29 20.28
C ASN A 71 35.32 50.80 18.81
N ASN A 72 36.07 49.74 18.48
CA ASN A 72 36.30 49.32 17.09
C ASN A 72 35.99 47.86 16.73
N GLU A 73 35.51 47.01 17.66
CA GLU A 73 35.25 45.59 17.34
C GLU A 73 33.77 45.26 17.07
N LYS A 74 33.52 44.50 16.01
CA LYS A 74 32.21 43.92 15.67
C LYS A 74 32.14 42.48 16.20
N ASN A 75 31.24 42.24 17.15
CA ASN A 75 30.96 40.94 17.79
C ASN A 75 32.06 40.51 18.78
N ILE A 76 31.87 40.83 20.05
CA ILE A 76 32.81 40.49 21.13
C ILE A 76 32.26 39.31 21.92
N ASP A 77 33.07 38.27 22.12
CA ASP A 77 32.71 37.11 22.91
C ASP A 77 32.70 37.44 24.41
N VAL A 78 31.65 36.97 25.10
CA VAL A 78 31.46 37.18 26.55
C VAL A 78 31.67 35.88 27.29
N PHE A 79 32.42 35.97 28.38
CA PHE A 79 32.81 34.90 29.25
C PHE A 79 32.45 35.18 30.71
N ILE A 80 32.39 34.13 31.52
CA ILE A 80 32.25 34.20 32.98
C ILE A 80 33.24 33.24 33.62
N LYS A 81 33.65 33.51 34.86
CA LYS A 81 34.49 32.54 35.56
C LYS A 81 33.70 31.30 35.95
N ASP A 82 34.35 30.14 35.97
CA ASP A 82 33.68 28.89 36.40
C ASP A 82 33.13 28.97 37.82
N VAL A 83 33.76 29.75 38.70
CA VAL A 83 33.28 30.00 40.08
C VAL A 83 32.02 30.87 40.14
N ASP A 84 31.78 31.66 39.10
CA ASP A 84 30.65 32.58 38.98
C ASP A 84 29.47 31.94 38.21
N LEU A 85 29.60 30.66 37.80
CA LEU A 85 28.49 29.91 37.23
C LEU A 85 27.42 29.70 38.30
N PRO A 86 26.15 30.05 38.03
CA PRO A 86 25.07 29.82 38.96
C PRO A 86 24.93 28.32 39.25
N LYS A 87 24.84 27.97 40.54
CA LYS A 87 24.61 26.58 40.96
C LYS A 87 23.28 26.10 40.37
N LEU A 88 23.36 25.05 39.56
CA LEU A 88 22.19 24.39 39.00
C LEU A 88 21.49 23.52 40.07
N PRO A 89 20.18 23.28 39.95
CA PRO A 89 19.46 22.30 40.75
C PRO A 89 20.10 20.90 40.67
N ASN A 90 19.89 20.08 41.71
CA ASN A 90 20.38 18.71 41.72
C ASN A 90 19.87 17.92 40.50
N GLY A 91 20.79 17.47 39.65
CA GLY A 91 20.49 16.71 38.43
C GLY A 91 20.60 17.50 37.13
N GLU A 92 20.75 18.83 37.20
CA GLU A 92 21.00 19.68 36.03
C GLU A 92 22.51 19.92 35.80
N PHE A 93 22.89 20.14 34.53
CA PHE A 93 24.27 20.37 34.12
C PHE A 93 24.33 21.26 32.87
N TYR A 94 25.50 21.85 32.62
CA TYR A 94 25.73 22.61 31.40
C TYR A 94 26.04 21.67 30.23
N ASN A 95 25.65 22.06 29.02
CA ASN A 95 25.96 21.31 27.80
C ASN A 95 27.48 21.03 27.64
N ASP A 96 28.32 21.98 28.03
CA ASP A 96 29.78 21.83 27.99
C ASP A 96 30.30 20.73 28.94
N ASP A 97 29.56 20.42 30.01
CA ASP A 97 29.96 19.38 30.98
C ASP A 97 29.89 17.97 30.35
N LEU A 98 29.12 17.83 29.26
CA LEU A 98 29.00 16.61 28.45
C LEU A 98 30.21 16.37 27.54
N LEU A 99 31.02 17.39 27.27
CA LEU A 99 32.19 17.23 26.42
C LEU A 99 33.18 16.24 27.04
N GLY A 100 33.68 15.32 26.20
CA GLY A 100 34.60 14.26 26.60
C GLY A 100 33.95 13.09 27.34
N CYS A 101 32.64 13.13 27.64
CA CYS A 101 31.96 11.96 28.21
C CYS A 101 32.00 10.77 27.24
N GLU A 102 32.25 9.58 27.79
CA GLU A 102 32.17 8.31 27.08
C GLU A 102 30.70 7.91 26.94
N VAL A 103 30.28 7.58 25.72
CA VAL A 103 28.92 7.15 25.42
C VAL A 103 28.91 5.63 25.39
N ILE A 104 28.08 5.03 26.21
CA ILE A 104 27.86 3.58 26.28
C ILE A 104 26.39 3.25 26.13
N ASP A 105 26.05 2.02 25.76
CA ASP A 105 24.66 1.56 25.79
C ASP A 105 24.28 0.86 27.11
N GLU A 106 23.02 0.43 27.19
CA GLU A 106 22.45 -0.33 28.33
C GLU A 106 23.19 -1.64 28.64
N LYS A 107 23.97 -2.17 27.69
CA LYS A 107 24.74 -3.41 27.83
C LYS A 107 26.22 -3.14 28.16
N GLY A 108 26.63 -1.86 28.20
CA GLY A 108 28.01 -1.45 28.45
C GLY A 108 28.89 -1.41 27.20
N ASP A 109 28.32 -1.56 26.00
CA ASP A 109 29.08 -1.43 24.75
C ASP A 109 29.48 0.03 24.53
N LYS A 110 30.74 0.28 24.15
CA LYS A 110 31.28 1.64 23.91
C LYS A 110 30.90 2.18 22.53
N PHE A 111 30.40 3.41 22.48
CA PHE A 111 30.00 4.14 21.28
C PHE A 111 30.86 5.36 20.98
N GLY A 112 31.93 5.58 21.74
CA GLY A 112 32.90 6.67 21.53
C GLY A 112 32.75 7.79 22.56
N SER A 113 33.40 8.93 22.30
CA SER A 113 33.34 10.10 23.19
C SER A 113 32.71 11.31 22.51
N ILE A 114 32.07 12.15 23.31
CA ILE A 114 31.41 13.37 22.81
C ILE A 114 32.47 14.41 22.48
N LYS A 115 32.52 14.79 21.20
CA LYS A 115 33.46 15.78 20.69
C LYS A 115 32.87 17.18 20.67
N ARG A 116 31.57 17.30 20.34
CA ARG A 116 30.85 18.57 20.28
C ARG A 116 29.40 18.39 20.73
N VAL A 117 28.85 19.45 21.29
CA VAL A 117 27.41 19.59 21.56
C VAL A 117 26.88 20.68 20.64
N LEU A 118 25.88 20.34 19.83
CA LEU A 118 25.29 21.22 18.81
C LEU A 118 23.89 21.63 19.27
N ASN A 119 23.65 22.94 19.39
CA ASN A 119 22.32 23.47 19.66
C ASN A 119 21.59 23.70 18.32
N SER A 120 20.44 23.06 18.13
CA SER A 120 19.57 23.25 16.97
C SER A 120 18.21 23.82 17.38
N SER A 121 17.42 24.32 16.43
CA SER A 121 16.05 24.78 16.69
C SER A 121 15.14 23.69 17.28
N ASN A 122 15.50 22.42 17.09
CA ASN A 122 14.72 21.25 17.50
C ASN A 122 15.33 20.54 18.73
N GLY A 123 16.25 21.20 19.45
CA GLY A 123 16.90 20.67 20.65
C GLY A 123 18.40 20.44 20.50
N VAL A 124 18.99 19.81 21.51
CA VAL A 124 20.44 19.56 21.63
C VAL A 124 20.82 18.26 20.93
N LEU A 125 21.91 18.28 20.15
CA LEU A 125 22.48 17.13 19.46
C LEU A 125 23.91 16.88 19.95
N LEU A 126 24.27 15.62 20.16
CA LEU A 126 25.62 15.19 20.54
C LEU A 126 26.37 14.66 19.33
N GLU A 127 27.56 15.20 19.07
CA GLU A 127 28.49 14.69 18.06
C GLU A 127 29.48 13.73 18.73
N ILE A 128 29.38 12.44 18.40
CA ILE A 128 30.14 11.35 19.02
C ILE A 128 31.17 10.83 18.01
N TYR A 129 32.40 10.64 18.47
CA TYR A 129 33.50 10.14 17.63
C TYR A 129 33.91 8.71 18.04
N PHE A 130 33.87 7.78 17.08
CA PHE A 130 34.22 6.38 17.29
C PHE A 130 34.80 5.74 16.02
N ASN A 131 35.95 5.06 16.12
CA ASN A 131 36.61 4.37 15.00
C ASN A 131 36.71 5.22 13.71
N GLN A 132 37.23 6.44 13.81
CA GLN A 132 37.37 7.39 12.69
C GLN A 132 36.06 7.82 12.01
N LYS A 133 34.91 7.59 12.67
CA LYS A 133 33.59 8.01 12.19
C LYS A 133 32.91 8.90 13.23
N THR A 134 32.14 9.84 12.72
CA THR A 134 31.32 10.76 13.53
C THR A 134 29.86 10.36 13.44
N PHE A 135 29.19 10.31 14.57
CA PHE A 135 27.76 10.02 14.71
C PHE A 135 27.07 11.18 15.42
N ILE A 136 25.79 11.41 15.11
CA ILE A 136 24.97 12.43 15.77
C ILE A 136 23.84 11.74 16.51
N VAL A 137 23.68 12.06 17.79
CA VAL A 137 22.62 11.52 18.65
C VAL A 137 21.81 12.67 19.26
N PRO A 138 20.47 12.64 19.16
CA PRO A 138 19.64 13.65 19.81
C PRO A 138 19.66 13.48 21.33
N PHE A 139 19.85 14.58 22.06
CA PHE A 139 19.84 14.63 23.51
C PHE A 139 18.41 14.82 24.03
N ILE A 140 17.62 13.75 23.93
CA ILE A 140 16.21 13.71 24.34
C ILE A 140 15.98 12.46 25.19
N GLU A 141 14.99 12.48 26.10
CA GLU A 141 14.70 11.37 27.02
C GLU A 141 14.47 10.01 26.33
N SER A 142 13.95 10.02 25.10
CA SER A 142 13.74 8.78 24.34
C SER A 142 15.06 8.10 23.88
N PHE A 143 16.18 8.83 23.95
CA PHE A 143 17.51 8.37 23.55
C PHE A 143 18.52 8.32 24.70
N ILE A 144 18.46 9.27 25.64
CA ILE A 144 19.37 9.36 26.78
C ILE A 144 18.70 8.71 27.98
N ILE A 145 19.27 7.61 28.45
CA ILE A 145 18.75 6.85 29.60
C ILE A 145 19.29 7.44 30.90
N GLU A 146 20.59 7.72 30.93
CA GLU A 146 21.23 8.22 32.14
C GLU A 146 22.47 9.05 31.80
N VAL A 147 22.72 10.10 32.57
CA VAL A 147 23.93 10.93 32.49
C VAL A 147 24.65 10.87 33.83
N ARG A 148 25.85 10.28 33.83
CA ARG A 148 26.71 10.13 35.01
C ARG A 148 27.94 11.02 34.88
N LEU A 149 27.78 12.31 35.16
CA LEU A 149 28.87 13.29 35.01
C LEU A 149 30.08 13.01 35.89
N SER A 150 29.86 12.55 37.13
CA SER A 150 30.94 12.19 38.06
C SER A 150 31.85 11.09 37.51
N LYS A 151 31.33 10.25 36.62
CA LYS A 151 32.08 9.18 35.94
C LYS A 151 32.40 9.51 34.48
N LYS A 152 32.02 10.70 33.99
CA LYS A 152 32.10 11.09 32.57
C LYS A 152 31.47 10.05 31.62
N ILE A 153 30.30 9.52 31.96
CA ILE A 153 29.59 8.51 31.17
C ILE A 153 28.18 8.98 30.82
N ILE A 154 27.76 8.76 29.57
CA ILE A 154 26.34 8.85 29.14
C ILE A 154 25.87 7.49 28.67
N ILE A 155 24.74 7.03 29.21
CA ILE A 155 24.09 5.79 28.82
C ILE A 155 22.97 6.13 27.83
N ILE A 156 23.09 5.60 26.62
CA ILE A 156 22.09 5.77 25.56
C ILE A 156 21.31 4.50 25.30
N LYS A 157 20.08 4.66 24.80
CA LYS A 157 19.28 3.54 24.33
C LYS A 157 19.92 2.92 23.08
N ASN A 158 20.07 1.60 23.09
CA ASN A 158 20.82 0.89 22.05
C ASN A 158 20.20 1.10 20.63
N LEU A 159 20.92 1.82 19.77
CA LEU A 159 20.57 2.03 18.35
C LEU A 159 21.00 0.89 17.41
N LYS A 160 21.90 -0.01 17.83
CA LYS A 160 22.17 -1.27 17.11
C LYS A 160 20.97 -2.23 17.18
N GLY A 161 19.96 -1.93 18.00
CA GLY A 161 18.74 -2.70 18.18
C GLY A 161 17.65 -2.54 17.10
N ASN A 162 17.98 -2.55 15.81
CA ASN A 162 16.96 -2.68 14.76
C ASN A 162 17.38 -3.52 13.53
N ILE A 163 18.42 -4.35 13.67
CA ILE A 163 18.57 -5.52 12.81
C ILE A 163 18.06 -6.70 13.63
N ARG A 164 16.74 -6.88 13.64
CA ARG A 164 16.14 -8.13 14.10
C ARG A 164 16.58 -9.19 13.10
N ILE A 165 17.51 -10.05 13.49
CA ILE A 165 17.91 -11.17 12.66
C ILE A 165 16.69 -12.10 12.59
N MET A 166 16.06 -12.16 11.42
CA MET A 166 14.94 -13.06 11.22
C MET A 166 15.47 -14.48 11.07
N LYS A 167 14.91 -15.40 11.85
CA LYS A 167 15.19 -16.83 11.72
C LYS A 167 14.12 -17.49 10.86
N ILE A 168 14.54 -18.20 9.83
CA ILE A 168 13.67 -18.95 8.93
C ILE A 168 14.10 -20.41 8.99
N ASN A 169 13.27 -21.24 9.61
CA ASN A 169 13.44 -22.69 9.58
C ASN A 169 12.62 -23.25 8.42
N THR A 170 13.10 -24.33 7.81
CA THR A 170 12.33 -25.13 6.87
C THR A 170 12.30 -26.58 7.33
N LEU A 171 11.18 -27.27 7.10
CA LEU A 171 11.04 -28.70 7.32
C LEU A 171 10.53 -29.31 6.02
N SER A 172 11.33 -30.16 5.39
CA SER A 172 11.00 -30.74 4.08
C SER A 172 11.57 -32.15 3.93
N VAL A 173 11.12 -32.86 2.90
CA VAL A 173 11.70 -34.16 2.51
C VAL A 173 13.05 -33.94 1.83
N PHE A 174 13.15 -32.89 0.99
CA PHE A 174 14.35 -32.57 0.22
C PHE A 174 14.91 -31.18 0.56
N PRO A 175 15.57 -31.00 1.73
CA PRO A 175 16.08 -29.69 2.15
C PRO A 175 17.13 -29.10 1.22
N GLU A 176 17.83 -29.92 0.44
CA GLU A 176 18.85 -29.46 -0.50
C GLU A 176 18.27 -28.57 -1.62
N ILE A 177 17.00 -28.75 -2.01
CA ILE A 177 16.33 -27.86 -2.98
C ILE A 177 16.31 -26.42 -2.45
N ILE A 178 15.88 -26.27 -1.19
CA ILE A 178 15.76 -24.97 -0.53
C ILE A 178 17.15 -24.37 -0.27
N LYS A 179 18.05 -25.19 0.29
CA LYS A 179 19.42 -24.79 0.62
C LYS A 179 20.19 -24.30 -0.61
N ASN A 180 20.03 -24.97 -1.75
CA ASN A 180 20.67 -24.54 -3.00
C ASN A 180 20.11 -23.22 -3.52
N ASN A 181 18.80 -22.99 -3.42
CA ASN A 181 18.19 -21.71 -3.80
C ASN A 181 18.74 -20.54 -2.96
N CYS A 182 18.96 -20.76 -1.66
CA CYS A 182 19.43 -19.72 -0.73
C CYS A 182 20.90 -19.29 -0.96
N LYS A 183 21.67 -20.00 -1.79
CA LYS A 183 23.09 -19.69 -2.07
C LYS A 183 23.29 -18.53 -3.05
N TYR A 184 22.23 -18.04 -3.69
CA TYR A 184 22.33 -17.06 -4.77
C TYR A 184 21.69 -15.71 -4.43
N GLY A 185 22.09 -14.69 -5.21
CA GLY A 185 21.39 -13.41 -5.29
C GLY A 185 21.39 -12.57 -4.01
N VAL A 186 20.21 -12.06 -3.67
CA VAL A 186 20.00 -11.17 -2.52
C VAL A 186 19.97 -11.96 -1.20
N LEU A 187 19.46 -13.20 -1.24
CA LEU A 187 19.40 -14.08 -0.07
C LEU A 187 20.79 -14.42 0.47
N SER A 188 21.73 -14.83 -0.39
CA SER A 188 23.09 -15.15 0.07
C SER A 188 23.81 -13.94 0.68
N LYS A 189 23.59 -12.74 0.12
CA LYS A 189 24.10 -11.48 0.69
C LYS A 189 23.46 -11.17 2.04
N ALA A 190 22.16 -11.43 2.21
CA ALA A 190 21.45 -11.21 3.47
C ALA A 190 21.94 -12.15 4.57
N VAL A 191 22.14 -13.43 4.25
CA VAL A 191 22.74 -14.42 5.14
C VAL A 191 24.16 -14.01 5.52
N GLY A 192 25.01 -13.64 4.54
CA GLY A 192 26.38 -13.20 4.80
C GLY A 192 26.47 -11.95 5.67
N LYS A 193 25.48 -11.05 5.58
CA LYS A 193 25.35 -9.86 6.44
C LYS A 193 24.66 -10.13 7.78
N LYS A 194 24.28 -11.38 8.07
CA LYS A 194 23.53 -11.79 9.27
C LYS A 194 22.22 -11.01 9.46
N LEU A 195 21.54 -10.68 8.36
CA LEU A 195 20.20 -10.07 8.40
C LEU A 195 19.11 -11.13 8.55
N ILE A 196 19.37 -12.31 8.00
CA ILE A 196 18.53 -13.50 8.11
C ILE A 196 19.40 -14.73 8.42
N THR A 197 18.80 -15.70 9.11
CA THR A 197 19.38 -17.02 9.35
C THR A 197 18.43 -18.06 8.78
N ILE A 198 18.93 -18.96 7.94
CA ILE A 198 18.12 -20.01 7.32
C ILE A 198 18.61 -21.37 7.78
N ASN A 199 17.74 -22.12 8.47
CA ASN A 199 18.00 -23.48 8.92
C ASN A 199 17.11 -24.45 8.13
N ASN A 200 17.69 -25.49 7.56
CA ASN A 200 16.94 -26.48 6.80
C ASN A 200 16.94 -27.81 7.54
N TYR A 201 15.76 -28.26 7.96
CA TYR A 201 15.52 -29.54 8.60
C TYR A 201 14.96 -30.53 7.57
N SER A 202 15.35 -31.81 7.68
CA SER A 202 14.75 -32.90 6.92
C SER A 202 13.80 -33.69 7.80
N PHE A 203 12.64 -34.08 7.27
CA PHE A 203 11.79 -35.05 7.97
C PHE A 203 12.53 -36.35 8.27
N PHE A 204 13.42 -36.81 7.38
CA PHE A 204 14.16 -38.06 7.57
C PHE A 204 15.26 -37.96 8.62
N THR A 205 15.96 -36.82 8.72
CA THR A 205 17.01 -36.65 9.72
C THR A 205 16.46 -36.38 11.11
N GLU A 206 15.26 -35.80 11.19
CA GLU A 206 14.63 -35.47 12.47
C GLU A 206 13.73 -36.60 12.99
N ALA A 207 13.33 -37.55 12.15
CA ALA A 207 12.63 -38.76 12.58
C ALA A 207 13.63 -39.75 13.18
N ASP A 208 13.43 -40.15 14.44
CA ASP A 208 14.30 -41.08 15.18
C ASP A 208 14.28 -42.55 14.66
N ASN A 209 13.85 -42.84 13.42
CA ASN A 209 13.70 -44.22 12.94
C ASN A 209 13.91 -44.36 11.43
N ASN A 210 14.45 -45.51 10.99
CA ASN A 210 14.45 -46.02 9.60
C ASN A 210 13.04 -46.29 9.02
N ARG A 211 11.98 -45.66 9.56
CA ARG A 211 10.59 -45.83 9.12
C ARG A 211 10.20 -44.61 8.30
N GLY A 212 9.47 -44.82 7.20
CA GLY A 212 8.95 -43.76 6.34
C GLY A 212 8.17 -42.70 7.11
N ILE A 213 8.02 -41.51 6.52
CA ILE A 213 7.38 -40.35 7.15
C ILE A 213 5.88 -40.26 6.84
N ASP A 214 5.43 -41.15 5.96
CA ASP A 214 4.13 -41.20 5.31
C ASP A 214 3.37 -42.49 5.61
N ASP A 215 2.07 -42.49 5.40
CA ASP A 215 1.18 -43.65 5.53
C ASP A 215 0.04 -43.59 4.51
N GLU A 216 -0.68 -44.71 4.33
CA GLU A 216 -1.83 -44.78 3.44
C GLU A 216 -2.99 -43.89 3.91
N GLN A 217 -3.73 -43.32 2.96
CA GLN A 217 -4.87 -42.47 3.26
C GLN A 217 -6.10 -43.31 3.67
N TYR A 218 -6.74 -42.93 4.78
CA TYR A 218 -8.07 -43.46 5.12
C TYR A 218 -9.13 -43.04 4.09
N GLY A 219 -10.10 -43.91 3.83
CA GLY A 219 -11.21 -43.64 2.90
C GLY A 219 -11.03 -44.20 1.48
N HIS A 220 -10.06 -45.09 1.27
CA HIS A 220 -9.79 -45.79 -0.01
C HIS A 220 -9.38 -44.85 -1.16
N ASN A 221 -8.88 -43.67 -0.84
CA ASN A 221 -8.27 -42.80 -1.84
C ASN A 221 -6.83 -43.25 -2.12
N PRO A 222 -6.37 -43.22 -3.37
CA PRO A 222 -4.98 -43.52 -3.70
C PRO A 222 -4.05 -42.42 -3.18
N GLY A 223 -2.84 -42.80 -2.78
CA GLY A 223 -1.80 -41.86 -2.37
C GLY A 223 -1.36 -42.02 -0.92
N MET A 224 -0.26 -41.35 -0.58
CA MET A 224 0.35 -41.36 0.74
C MET A 224 0.17 -40.00 1.42
N VAL A 225 0.12 -39.97 2.74
CA VAL A 225 -0.04 -38.76 3.54
C VAL A 225 1.06 -38.68 4.59
N ILE A 226 1.65 -37.50 4.80
CA ILE A 226 2.64 -37.30 5.88
C ILE A 226 1.96 -37.57 7.22
N SER A 227 2.44 -38.59 7.93
CA SER A 227 1.79 -39.18 9.10
C SER A 227 1.98 -38.31 10.35
N PHE A 228 0.88 -38.01 11.04
CA PHE A 228 0.90 -37.28 12.31
C PHE A 228 1.75 -38.00 13.36
N GLN A 229 1.50 -39.31 13.56
CA GLN A 229 2.20 -40.11 14.56
C GLN A 229 3.72 -40.16 14.31
N LYS A 230 4.12 -40.36 13.05
CA LYS A 230 5.55 -40.53 12.69
C LYS A 230 6.31 -39.20 12.76
N THR A 231 5.65 -38.07 12.53
CA THR A 231 6.29 -36.75 12.51
C THR A 231 6.11 -35.92 13.79
N TYR A 232 5.24 -36.35 14.71
CA TYR A 232 4.89 -35.62 15.94
C TYR A 232 6.09 -35.08 16.74
N LYS A 233 7.08 -35.95 16.99
CA LYS A 233 8.27 -35.62 17.78
C LYS A 233 9.09 -34.50 17.14
N ILE A 234 9.10 -34.42 15.82
CA ILE A 234 9.82 -33.39 15.05
C ILE A 234 9.23 -32.02 15.36
N PHE A 235 7.91 -31.88 15.22
CA PHE A 235 7.21 -30.62 15.49
C PHE A 235 7.37 -30.19 16.95
N LYS A 236 7.24 -31.13 17.90
CA LYS A 236 7.48 -30.88 19.33
C LYS A 236 8.92 -30.42 19.61
N LYS A 237 9.92 -31.05 18.99
CA LYS A 237 11.33 -30.66 19.12
C LYS A 237 11.58 -29.24 18.59
N ILE A 238 11.04 -28.91 17.42
CA ILE A 238 11.13 -27.56 16.85
C ILE A 238 10.45 -26.54 17.76
N LYS A 239 9.22 -26.79 18.23
CA LYS A 239 8.52 -25.87 19.15
C LYS A 239 9.25 -25.74 20.50
N LYS A 240 9.86 -26.82 21.01
CA LYS A 240 10.66 -26.77 22.25
C LYS A 240 11.88 -25.87 22.10
N ASN A 241 12.60 -26.00 20.99
CA ASN A 241 13.78 -25.18 20.71
C ASN A 241 13.40 -23.73 20.36
N GLU A 242 12.24 -23.55 19.75
CA GLU A 242 11.74 -22.27 19.25
C GLU A 242 10.27 -22.04 19.64
N PRO A 243 9.98 -21.73 20.92
CA PRO A 243 8.60 -21.69 21.44
C PRO A 243 7.66 -20.71 20.72
N ARG A 244 8.23 -19.64 20.16
CA ARG A 244 7.49 -18.58 19.47
C ARG A 244 7.54 -18.70 17.95
N THR A 245 8.07 -19.80 17.41
CA THR A 245 8.05 -19.99 15.95
C THR A 245 6.62 -20.11 15.45
N LYS A 246 6.36 -19.44 14.33
CA LYS A 246 5.12 -19.56 13.57
C LYS A 246 5.27 -20.64 12.51
N PHE A 247 4.47 -21.69 12.59
CA PHE A 247 4.47 -22.76 11.59
C PHE A 247 3.60 -22.37 10.39
N ILE A 248 4.21 -22.45 9.22
CA ILE A 248 3.59 -22.12 7.94
C ILE A 248 3.54 -23.40 7.11
N PHE A 249 2.36 -23.99 6.96
CA PHE A 249 2.15 -25.17 6.15
C PHE A 249 1.86 -24.79 4.70
N LEU A 250 2.62 -25.36 3.78
CA LEU A 250 2.46 -25.10 2.36
C LEU A 250 1.50 -26.11 1.74
N THR A 251 0.34 -25.63 1.33
CA THR A 251 -0.78 -26.43 0.83
C THR A 251 -1.60 -25.63 -0.18
N PRO A 252 -2.09 -26.24 -1.28
CA PRO A 252 -2.96 -25.56 -2.24
C PRO A 252 -4.31 -25.12 -1.64
N LYS A 253 -4.71 -25.69 -0.49
CA LYS A 253 -5.93 -25.32 0.26
C LYS A 253 -5.77 -24.02 1.06
N GLY A 254 -4.53 -23.59 1.28
CA GLY A 254 -4.21 -22.45 2.13
C GLY A 254 -4.55 -21.10 1.50
N GLN A 255 -4.45 -20.04 2.28
CA GLN A 255 -4.63 -18.68 1.79
C GLN A 255 -3.58 -18.37 0.71
N THR A 256 -4.02 -17.81 -0.43
CA THR A 256 -3.11 -17.42 -1.52
C THR A 256 -2.11 -16.36 -1.05
N PHE A 257 -0.83 -16.67 -1.18
CA PHE A 257 0.29 -15.83 -0.79
C PHE A 257 0.28 -14.50 -1.57
N ASN A 258 0.43 -13.40 -0.84
CA ASN A 258 0.48 -12.07 -1.42
C ASN A 258 1.52 -11.19 -0.70
N ASN A 259 1.79 -10.01 -1.26
CA ASN A 259 2.81 -9.10 -0.73
C ASN A 259 2.52 -8.62 0.71
N GLN A 260 1.25 -8.51 1.09
CA GLN A 260 0.87 -8.15 2.46
C GLN A 260 1.20 -9.26 3.45
N ILE A 261 0.94 -10.52 3.10
CA ILE A 261 1.36 -11.68 3.89
C ILE A 261 2.89 -11.71 4.01
N ALA A 262 3.63 -11.51 2.91
CA ALA A 262 5.08 -11.45 2.94
C ALA A 262 5.61 -10.36 3.91
N LYS A 263 5.02 -9.17 3.85
CA LYS A 263 5.33 -8.04 4.75
C LYS A 263 5.01 -8.37 6.20
N ASN A 264 3.85 -8.97 6.47
CA ASN A 264 3.45 -9.38 7.82
C ASN A 264 4.44 -10.41 8.39
N LEU A 265 4.74 -11.47 7.63
CA LEU A 265 5.68 -12.51 8.03
C LEU A 265 7.10 -11.97 8.21
N SER A 266 7.51 -10.95 7.45
CA SER A 266 8.84 -10.32 7.61
C SER A 266 9.04 -9.60 8.95
N ASN A 267 7.94 -9.29 9.67
CA ASN A 267 7.99 -8.73 11.01
C ASN A 267 8.13 -9.81 12.11
N GLU A 268 8.05 -11.09 11.75
CA GLU A 268 8.21 -12.19 12.69
C GLU A 268 9.67 -12.38 13.13
N LYS A 269 9.84 -13.01 14.29
CA LYS A 269 11.19 -13.27 14.88
C LYS A 269 11.72 -14.56 14.29
N ASN A 270 10.84 -15.55 14.27
CA ASN A 270 11.13 -16.90 13.84
C ASN A 270 9.89 -17.49 13.18
N ILE A 271 10.09 -18.07 12.00
CA ILE A 271 9.07 -18.83 11.28
C ILE A 271 9.63 -20.21 10.94
N THR A 272 8.75 -21.21 10.86
CA THR A 272 9.07 -22.55 10.37
C THR A 272 8.16 -22.87 9.20
N ILE A 273 8.73 -22.96 8.00
CA ILE A 273 8.00 -23.29 6.77
C ILE A 273 8.04 -24.81 6.58
N VAL A 274 6.86 -25.43 6.46
CA VAL A 274 6.69 -26.88 6.36
C VAL A 274 6.25 -27.23 4.95
N SER A 275 7.09 -27.94 4.21
CA SER A 275 6.83 -28.35 2.83
C SER A 275 6.13 -29.71 2.81
N GLY A 276 4.93 -29.75 2.24
CA GLY A 276 4.19 -31.00 2.02
C GLY A 276 4.74 -31.80 0.83
N ARG A 277 4.40 -33.08 0.78
CA ARG A 277 4.62 -34.03 -0.31
C ARG A 277 3.45 -35.00 -0.38
N TYR A 278 3.40 -35.81 -1.44
CA TYR A 278 2.33 -36.79 -1.64
C TYR A 278 0.96 -36.09 -1.68
N GLU A 279 -0.07 -36.63 -1.01
CA GLU A 279 -1.39 -35.99 -0.88
C GLU A 279 -1.42 -34.87 0.18
N GLY A 280 -0.30 -34.62 0.85
CA GLY A 280 -0.13 -33.56 1.84
C GLY A 280 0.10 -34.09 3.24
N PHE A 281 -0.55 -33.47 4.22
CA PHE A 281 -0.39 -33.76 5.63
C PHE A 281 -1.64 -34.41 6.22
N ASP A 282 -1.45 -35.25 7.22
CA ASP A 282 -2.54 -35.64 8.12
C ASP A 282 -3.13 -34.37 8.75
N GLU A 283 -4.44 -34.17 8.62
CA GLU A 283 -5.13 -32.94 9.03
C GLU A 283 -4.88 -32.61 10.51
N ARG A 284 -4.67 -33.61 11.37
CA ARG A 284 -4.38 -33.43 12.80
C ARG A 284 -3.03 -32.75 13.05
N ILE A 285 -2.07 -32.87 12.13
CA ILE A 285 -0.82 -32.10 12.19
C ILE A 285 -1.14 -30.61 12.06
N LEU A 286 -2.03 -30.25 11.13
CA LEU A 286 -2.41 -28.87 10.90
C LEU A 286 -3.18 -28.33 12.11
N GLU A 287 -4.16 -29.09 12.61
CA GLU A 287 -4.94 -28.71 13.80
C GLU A 287 -4.08 -28.44 15.05
N GLU A 288 -3.02 -29.23 15.29
CA GLU A 288 -2.18 -29.04 16.48
C GLU A 288 -1.08 -27.99 16.30
N PHE A 289 -0.46 -27.88 15.13
CA PHE A 289 0.77 -27.09 14.95
C PHE A 289 0.65 -25.89 14.02
N CYS A 290 -0.33 -25.84 13.12
CA CYS A 290 -0.39 -24.83 12.07
C CYS A 290 -0.76 -23.44 12.62
N ASP A 291 0.06 -22.43 12.32
CA ASP A 291 -0.32 -21.03 12.50
C ASP A 291 -0.88 -20.43 11.19
N PHE A 292 -0.36 -20.87 10.04
CA PHE A 292 -0.78 -20.40 8.71
C PHE A 292 -0.73 -21.51 7.67
N GLU A 293 -1.81 -21.68 6.92
CA GLU A 293 -1.81 -22.44 5.67
C GLU A 293 -1.65 -21.49 4.49
N ILE A 294 -0.64 -21.71 3.66
CA ILE A 294 -0.32 -20.82 2.53
C ILE A 294 -0.25 -21.61 1.22
N SER A 295 -1.00 -21.13 0.23
CA SER A 295 -0.89 -21.52 -1.18
C SER A 295 -0.09 -20.47 -1.95
N ILE A 296 0.71 -20.86 -2.94
CA ILE A 296 1.39 -19.91 -3.84
C ILE A 296 0.62 -19.63 -5.14
N GLY A 297 -0.57 -20.20 -5.29
CA GLY A 297 -1.47 -19.96 -6.41
C GLY A 297 -2.33 -21.16 -6.77
N ASP A 298 -3.26 -20.96 -7.71
CA ASP A 298 -4.30 -21.91 -8.07
C ASP A 298 -3.78 -22.93 -9.09
N TYR A 299 -2.78 -23.71 -8.68
CA TYR A 299 -2.16 -24.80 -9.45
C TYR A 299 -1.51 -25.81 -8.49
N ILE A 300 -1.23 -27.02 -8.98
CA ILE A 300 -0.68 -28.13 -8.17
C ILE A 300 0.81 -28.31 -8.47
N LEU A 301 1.60 -28.52 -7.41
CA LEU A 301 3.02 -28.88 -7.47
C LEU A 301 3.24 -30.27 -6.85
N THR A 302 4.36 -30.90 -7.16
CA THR A 302 4.74 -32.21 -6.59
C THR A 302 5.22 -32.15 -5.14
N GLY A 303 5.40 -30.94 -4.59
CA GLY A 303 5.86 -30.70 -3.23
C GLY A 303 5.98 -29.23 -2.89
N GLY A 304 6.06 -28.95 -1.58
CA GLY A 304 6.11 -27.58 -1.05
C GLY A 304 7.48 -26.92 -1.09
N GLU A 305 8.56 -27.57 -1.54
CA GLU A 305 9.91 -26.98 -1.44
C GLU A 305 10.09 -25.75 -2.34
N LEU A 306 9.50 -25.74 -3.55
CA LEU A 306 9.53 -24.56 -4.43
C LEU A 306 8.70 -23.40 -3.85
N ALA A 307 7.56 -23.72 -3.25
CA ALA A 307 6.75 -22.75 -2.53
C ALA A 307 7.51 -22.15 -1.34
N ALA A 308 8.27 -22.96 -0.61
CA ALA A 308 9.13 -22.47 0.47
C ALA A 308 10.20 -21.50 -0.05
N CYS A 309 10.85 -21.82 -1.18
CA CYS A 309 11.80 -20.90 -1.82
C CYS A 309 11.17 -19.55 -2.18
N ILE A 310 9.95 -19.56 -2.73
CA ILE A 310 9.21 -18.33 -3.09
C ILE A 310 8.89 -17.49 -1.84
N LEU A 311 8.40 -18.12 -0.77
CA LEU A 311 8.12 -17.43 0.49
C LEU A 311 9.41 -16.83 1.08
N ILE A 312 10.49 -17.61 1.17
CA ILE A 312 11.78 -17.17 1.71
C ILE A 312 12.28 -15.94 0.95
N ASP A 313 12.27 -15.97 -0.38
CA ASP A 313 12.72 -14.84 -1.20
C ASP A 313 11.86 -13.60 -0.95
N SER A 314 10.54 -13.73 -1.08
CA SER A 314 9.60 -12.62 -0.95
C SER A 314 9.63 -11.98 0.45
N ILE A 315 9.60 -12.80 1.50
CA ILE A 315 9.66 -12.34 2.90
C ILE A 315 11.00 -11.65 3.17
N SER A 316 12.10 -12.25 2.73
CA SER A 316 13.43 -11.69 2.97
C SER A 316 13.63 -10.32 2.31
N ARG A 317 13.06 -10.10 1.12
CA ARG A 317 13.12 -8.78 0.45
C ARG A 317 12.48 -7.65 1.27
N MET A 318 11.49 -7.97 2.12
CA MET A 318 10.80 -7.00 2.97
C MET A 318 11.61 -6.62 4.22
N ILE A 319 12.65 -7.39 4.56
CA ILE A 319 13.48 -7.14 5.74
C ILE A 319 14.45 -5.99 5.47
N LYS A 320 14.49 -5.05 6.41
CA LYS A 320 15.33 -3.85 6.32
C LYS A 320 16.81 -4.23 6.16
N GLY A 321 17.44 -3.70 5.11
CA GLY A 321 18.86 -3.89 4.80
C GLY A 321 19.17 -5.04 3.85
N VAL A 322 18.18 -5.91 3.55
CA VAL A 322 18.34 -6.99 2.57
C VAL A 322 18.46 -6.42 1.16
N VAL A 323 17.52 -5.57 0.76
CA VAL A 323 17.61 -4.78 -0.47
C VAL A 323 18.35 -3.47 -0.18
N GLY A 324 19.33 -3.13 -1.01
CA GLY A 324 20.26 -2.03 -0.73
C GLY A 324 19.60 -0.65 -0.65
N LYS A 325 18.66 -0.34 -1.54
CA LYS A 325 17.91 0.92 -1.52
C LYS A 325 16.49 0.67 -1.05
N LYS A 326 16.10 1.31 0.06
CA LYS A 326 14.74 1.20 0.62
C LYS A 326 13.68 1.54 -0.43
N ASP A 327 13.93 2.59 -1.21
CA ASP A 327 13.00 3.06 -2.24
C ASP A 327 12.75 2.02 -3.34
N SER A 328 13.67 1.09 -3.55
CA SER A 328 13.46 -0.01 -4.49
C SER A 328 12.38 -0.97 -4.00
N VAL A 329 12.29 -1.20 -2.68
CA VAL A 329 11.25 -2.04 -2.10
C VAL A 329 9.94 -1.28 -2.04
N THR A 330 9.93 -0.01 -1.60
CA THR A 330 8.68 0.76 -1.47
C THR A 330 8.02 1.06 -2.81
N ASN A 331 8.80 1.17 -3.89
CA ASN A 331 8.30 1.47 -5.24
C ASN A 331 8.17 0.21 -6.12
N ASP A 332 8.16 -0.98 -5.53
CA ASP A 332 7.87 -2.22 -6.23
C ASP A 332 6.35 -2.40 -6.45
N SER A 333 6.00 -3.25 -7.41
CA SER A 333 4.61 -3.66 -7.61
C SER A 333 4.00 -4.22 -6.32
N PHE A 334 2.71 -3.98 -6.12
CA PHE A 334 1.89 -4.45 -5.00
C PHE A 334 2.16 -3.80 -3.63
N MET A 335 3.09 -2.83 -3.51
CA MET A 335 3.29 -2.10 -2.25
C MET A 335 2.14 -1.16 -1.92
N ASP A 336 1.64 -0.45 -2.93
CA ASP A 336 0.53 0.51 -2.82
C ASP A 336 -0.72 0.02 -3.60
N SER A 337 -0.89 -1.31 -3.70
CA SER A 337 -1.95 -1.94 -4.51
C SER A 337 -1.94 -1.49 -5.98
N THR A 338 -0.75 -1.23 -6.54
CA THR A 338 -0.56 -0.89 -7.94
C THR A 338 0.63 -1.65 -8.52
N ILE A 339 0.66 -1.84 -9.83
CA ILE A 339 1.84 -2.41 -10.51
C ILE A 339 2.76 -1.32 -11.01
N LYS A 340 4.06 -1.59 -11.00
CA LYS A 340 5.06 -0.67 -11.54
C LYS A 340 4.87 -0.49 -13.04
N GLY A 341 4.97 0.76 -13.49
CA GLY A 341 4.97 1.10 -14.92
C GLY A 341 6.24 0.63 -15.64
N PRO A 342 6.35 0.95 -16.95
CA PRO A 342 7.49 0.55 -17.77
C PRO A 342 8.78 1.19 -17.28
N VAL A 343 9.88 0.43 -17.32
CA VAL A 343 11.21 0.87 -16.91
C VAL A 343 12.11 0.93 -18.15
N TYR A 344 12.92 1.98 -18.22
CA TYR A 344 13.82 2.24 -19.35
C TYR A 344 15.27 2.29 -18.87
N THR A 345 16.20 1.87 -19.72
CA THR A 345 17.64 1.94 -19.49
C THR A 345 18.36 2.48 -20.72
N LYS A 346 19.67 2.71 -20.62
CA LYS A 346 20.51 3.17 -21.72
C LYS A 346 20.55 2.11 -22.84
N PRO A 347 20.70 2.51 -24.12
CA PRO A 347 20.86 3.88 -24.63
C PRO A 347 19.52 4.64 -24.81
N LYS A 348 19.58 5.97 -24.97
CA LYS A 348 18.38 6.84 -25.08
C LYS A 348 17.48 6.51 -26.27
N ILE A 349 18.06 6.07 -27.38
CA ILE A 349 17.35 5.66 -28.60
C ILE A 349 17.98 4.34 -29.07
N PHE A 350 17.15 3.34 -29.33
CA PHE A 350 17.57 2.07 -29.91
C PHE A 350 16.51 1.57 -30.89
N LYS A 351 16.90 1.20 -32.11
CA LYS A 351 15.98 0.75 -33.18
C LYS A 351 14.74 1.65 -33.35
N ASN A 352 14.96 2.97 -33.44
CA ASN A 352 13.92 3.99 -33.57
C ASN A 352 12.90 4.06 -32.42
N LYS A 353 13.17 3.41 -31.28
CA LYS A 353 12.40 3.53 -30.03
C LYS A 353 13.16 4.43 -29.07
N SER A 354 12.53 5.51 -28.62
CA SER A 354 13.13 6.49 -27.71
C SER A 354 12.60 6.32 -26.28
N VAL A 355 13.49 6.58 -25.30
CA VAL A 355 13.08 6.75 -23.90
C VAL A 355 12.22 8.00 -23.79
N PRO A 356 11.08 7.97 -23.05
CA PRO A 356 10.24 9.15 -22.86
C PRO A 356 11.05 10.38 -22.43
N LYS A 357 10.88 11.51 -23.14
CA LYS A 357 11.65 12.75 -22.90
C LYS A 357 11.56 13.23 -21.44
N ILE A 358 10.41 13.01 -20.79
CA ILE A 358 10.19 13.37 -19.39
C ILE A 358 11.16 12.67 -18.43
N LEU A 359 11.52 11.41 -18.70
CA LEU A 359 12.50 10.64 -17.92
C LEU A 359 13.93 11.15 -18.12
N LEU A 360 14.17 11.94 -19.16
CA LEU A 360 15.46 12.56 -19.48
C LEU A 360 15.56 14.01 -18.97
N SER A 361 14.49 14.56 -18.40
CA SER A 361 14.39 15.98 -18.02
C SER A 361 15.15 16.36 -16.75
N GLY A 362 15.51 15.39 -15.90
CA GLY A 362 16.11 15.62 -14.58
C GLY A 362 15.17 16.22 -13.53
N ASN A 363 13.92 16.54 -13.88
CA ASN A 363 12.95 17.06 -12.92
C ASN A 363 12.29 15.92 -12.14
N HIS A 364 12.78 15.65 -10.94
CA HIS A 364 12.32 14.56 -10.07
C HIS A 364 10.80 14.56 -9.86
N LYS A 365 10.19 15.71 -9.54
CA LYS A 365 8.74 15.82 -9.31
C LYS A 365 7.93 15.41 -10.54
N ASN A 366 8.35 15.84 -11.73
CA ASN A 366 7.68 15.48 -12.98
C ASN A 366 7.85 14.00 -13.33
N ILE A 367 9.03 13.44 -13.06
CA ILE A 367 9.31 12.02 -13.25
C ILE A 367 8.45 11.16 -12.31
N ASP A 368 8.34 11.55 -11.04
CA ASP A 368 7.52 10.83 -10.06
C ASP A 368 6.03 10.86 -10.43
N ASN A 369 5.50 12.02 -10.83
CA ASN A 369 4.14 12.14 -11.34
C ASN A 369 3.91 11.29 -12.61
N PHE A 370 4.86 11.28 -13.54
CA PHE A 370 4.79 10.45 -14.74
C PHE A 370 4.78 8.96 -14.40
N ASN A 371 5.66 8.52 -13.50
CA ASN A 371 5.74 7.13 -13.06
C ASN A 371 4.46 6.69 -12.33
N ARG A 372 3.90 7.57 -11.49
CA ARG A 372 2.63 7.35 -10.79
C ARG A 372 1.46 7.20 -11.76
N ASN A 373 1.31 8.11 -12.71
CA ASN A 373 0.26 8.02 -13.73
C ASN A 373 0.39 6.75 -14.59
N ASN A 374 1.61 6.42 -15.04
CA ASN A 374 1.85 5.19 -15.78
C ASN A 374 1.54 3.94 -14.94
N SER A 375 1.93 3.92 -13.67
CA SER A 375 1.62 2.82 -12.76
C SER A 375 0.11 2.60 -12.65
N LEU A 376 -0.67 3.67 -12.48
CA LEU A 376 -2.13 3.61 -12.44
C LEU A 376 -2.75 3.11 -13.74
N GLU A 377 -2.32 3.64 -14.89
CA GLU A 377 -2.83 3.22 -16.19
C GLU A 377 -2.50 1.75 -16.49
N TYR A 378 -1.27 1.31 -16.17
CA TYR A 378 -0.89 -0.10 -16.29
C TYR A 378 -1.70 -0.99 -15.36
N THR A 379 -1.93 -0.54 -14.12
CA THR A 379 -2.78 -1.27 -13.16
C THR A 379 -4.19 -1.42 -13.71
N LEU A 380 -4.81 -0.34 -14.22
CA LEU A 380 -6.13 -0.39 -14.85
C LEU A 380 -6.20 -1.40 -16.02
N ASN A 381 -5.15 -1.46 -16.83
CA ASN A 381 -5.13 -2.30 -18.04
C ASN A 381 -4.80 -3.77 -17.78
N LYS A 382 -4.07 -4.08 -16.70
CA LYS A 382 -3.55 -5.44 -16.44
C LYS A 382 -4.13 -6.10 -15.19
N ARG A 383 -4.43 -5.30 -14.17
CA ARG A 383 -4.82 -5.73 -12.82
C ARG A 383 -5.75 -4.70 -12.18
N GLU A 384 -6.86 -4.42 -12.86
CA GLU A 384 -7.88 -3.46 -12.39
C GLU A 384 -8.37 -3.79 -10.97
N ASP A 385 -8.40 -5.08 -10.62
CA ASP A 385 -8.73 -5.59 -9.30
C ASP A 385 -7.90 -4.96 -8.16
N LEU A 386 -6.65 -4.58 -8.42
CA LEU A 386 -5.80 -3.98 -7.39
C LEU A 386 -6.20 -2.52 -7.06
N LEU A 387 -6.85 -1.82 -8.00
CA LEU A 387 -7.23 -0.41 -7.80
C LEU A 387 -8.28 -0.23 -6.70
N GLU A 388 -9.03 -1.28 -6.38
CA GLU A 388 -10.03 -1.27 -5.30
C GLU A 388 -9.40 -0.93 -3.94
N ASN A 389 -8.18 -1.41 -3.70
CA ASN A 389 -7.44 -1.17 -2.47
C ASN A 389 -6.33 -0.12 -2.64
N ALA A 390 -6.25 0.54 -3.79
CA ALA A 390 -5.22 1.54 -4.06
C ALA A 390 -5.61 2.89 -3.44
N ALA A 391 -4.64 3.57 -2.81
CA ALA A 391 -4.83 4.93 -2.34
C ALA A 391 -4.85 5.90 -3.54
N LEU A 392 -6.05 6.17 -4.06
CA LEU A 392 -6.26 7.07 -5.21
C LEU A 392 -6.66 8.47 -4.76
N ARG A 393 -6.01 9.48 -5.34
CA ARG A 393 -6.45 10.89 -5.21
C ARG A 393 -7.71 11.10 -6.06
N PRO A 394 -8.56 12.10 -5.73
CA PRO A 394 -9.78 12.38 -6.50
C PRO A 394 -9.54 12.59 -8.00
N ASN A 395 -8.47 13.31 -8.35
CA ASN A 395 -8.09 13.56 -9.75
C ASN A 395 -7.57 12.30 -10.47
N GLU A 396 -6.82 11.43 -9.78
CA GLU A 396 -6.34 10.15 -10.30
C GLU A 396 -7.52 9.23 -10.62
N ARG A 397 -8.49 9.14 -9.70
CA ARG A 397 -9.74 8.38 -9.90
C ARG A 397 -10.54 8.90 -11.09
N GLU A 398 -10.70 10.23 -11.21
CA GLU A 398 -11.40 10.82 -12.35
C GLU A 398 -10.69 10.53 -13.67
N ASN A 399 -9.36 10.62 -13.70
CA ASN A 399 -8.57 10.28 -14.87
C ASN A 399 -8.71 8.80 -15.25
N LEU A 400 -8.64 7.89 -14.27
CA LEU A 400 -8.86 6.46 -14.49
C LEU A 400 -10.26 6.18 -15.03
N ARG A 401 -11.30 6.86 -14.55
CA ARG A 401 -12.66 6.78 -15.11
C ARG A 401 -12.71 7.26 -16.55
N LYS A 402 -12.02 8.35 -16.89
CA LYS A 402 -11.91 8.85 -18.27
C LYS A 402 -11.21 7.83 -19.18
N ILE A 403 -10.09 7.28 -18.75
CA ILE A 403 -9.36 6.24 -19.47
C ILE A 403 -10.24 5.00 -19.64
N LYS A 404 -10.86 4.51 -18.57
CA LYS A 404 -11.74 3.33 -18.61
C LYS A 404 -12.92 3.55 -19.55
N LYS A 405 -13.56 4.73 -19.50
CA LYS A 405 -14.63 5.11 -20.43
C LYS A 405 -14.14 5.18 -21.88
N SER A 406 -12.88 5.57 -22.12
CA SER A 406 -12.31 5.57 -23.48
C SER A 406 -12.00 4.16 -24.01
N ILE A 407 -11.73 3.20 -23.11
CA ILE A 407 -11.50 1.79 -23.42
C ILE A 407 -12.82 1.04 -23.59
N LEU A 408 -13.81 1.33 -22.73
CA LEU A 408 -15.16 0.80 -22.83
C LEU A 408 -15.73 1.20 -24.18
N ASN A 409 -15.94 0.19 -25.01
CA ASN A 409 -16.46 0.39 -26.34
C ASN A 409 -17.88 0.96 -26.21
N ASN A 410 -18.17 2.09 -26.86
CA ASN A 410 -19.54 2.64 -26.94
C ASN A 410 -20.48 1.71 -27.76
N ASN A 411 -20.14 0.45 -27.97
CA ASN A 411 -20.88 -0.45 -28.85
C ASN A 411 -21.72 -1.45 -28.05
N VAL A 412 -21.93 -1.20 -26.76
CA VAL A 412 -22.81 -2.03 -25.91
C VAL A 412 -24.18 -1.36 -25.77
N PHE A 413 -25.20 -2.16 -25.99
CA PHE A 413 -26.61 -1.80 -25.95
C PHE A 413 -27.35 -2.73 -25.00
N ILE A 414 -28.46 -2.25 -24.46
CA ILE A 414 -29.39 -3.10 -23.71
C ILE A 414 -30.79 -3.00 -24.33
N ALA A 415 -31.56 -4.09 -24.27
CA ALA A 415 -32.96 -4.10 -24.67
C ALA A 415 -33.83 -4.64 -23.53
N LEU A 416 -34.88 -3.92 -23.18
CA LEU A 416 -35.99 -4.43 -22.36
C LEU A 416 -37.09 -4.94 -23.28
N VAL A 417 -37.44 -6.21 -23.12
CA VAL A 417 -38.44 -6.90 -23.95
C VAL A 417 -39.71 -7.13 -23.17
N HIS A 418 -40.82 -6.59 -23.68
CA HIS A 418 -42.17 -6.80 -23.16
C HIS A 418 -42.96 -7.85 -23.93
N HIS A 419 -42.51 -8.21 -25.14
CA HIS A 419 -43.08 -9.29 -25.94
C HIS A 419 -42.07 -9.78 -26.99
N PRO A 420 -41.98 -11.08 -27.26
CA PRO A 420 -42.61 -12.19 -26.53
C PRO A 420 -41.88 -12.52 -25.22
N ILE A 421 -42.63 -12.62 -24.10
CA ILE A 421 -42.10 -12.99 -22.78
C ILE A 421 -42.91 -14.14 -22.17
N LYS A 422 -42.31 -14.91 -21.26
CA LYS A 422 -42.95 -16.05 -20.58
C LYS A 422 -43.71 -15.59 -19.34
N ASN A 423 -44.83 -16.23 -19.06
CA ASN A 423 -45.46 -16.21 -17.74
C ASN A 423 -45.04 -17.43 -16.90
N ILE A 424 -45.57 -17.54 -15.68
CA ILE A 424 -45.29 -18.67 -14.76
C ILE A 424 -45.71 -20.04 -15.34
N LYS A 425 -46.65 -20.05 -16.29
CA LYS A 425 -47.13 -21.24 -17.00
C LYS A 425 -46.39 -21.51 -18.31
N ASN A 426 -45.31 -20.76 -18.59
CA ASN A 426 -44.52 -20.84 -19.81
C ASN A 426 -45.27 -20.44 -21.10
N GLU A 427 -46.39 -19.72 -20.97
CA GLU A 427 -47.16 -19.17 -22.10
C GLU A 427 -46.53 -17.84 -22.57
N ILE A 428 -46.61 -17.57 -23.88
CA ILE A 428 -46.13 -16.31 -24.46
C ILE A 428 -47.17 -15.23 -24.21
N ILE A 429 -46.77 -14.19 -23.47
CA ILE A 429 -47.62 -13.05 -23.13
C ILE A 429 -46.96 -11.72 -23.53
N THR A 430 -47.70 -10.63 -23.30
CA THR A 430 -47.19 -9.25 -23.36
C THR A 430 -47.32 -8.63 -21.97
N THR A 431 -46.24 -8.07 -21.43
CA THR A 431 -46.27 -7.31 -20.17
C THR A 431 -46.54 -5.83 -20.41
N SER A 432 -46.97 -5.13 -19.37
CA SER A 432 -47.03 -3.66 -19.36
C SER A 432 -45.65 -3.05 -19.11
N LEU A 433 -45.44 -1.86 -19.66
CA LEU A 433 -44.29 -1.03 -19.35
C LEU A 433 -44.62 -0.10 -18.18
N THR A 434 -43.71 0.02 -17.22
CA THR A 434 -43.87 0.94 -16.09
C THR A 434 -42.91 2.12 -16.19
N ASN A 435 -43.28 3.24 -15.56
CA ASN A 435 -42.39 4.41 -15.47
C ASN A 435 -41.07 4.08 -14.74
N LEU A 436 -41.10 3.16 -13.77
CA LEU A 436 -39.91 2.71 -13.05
C LEU A 436 -38.93 1.97 -13.97
N ASP A 437 -39.44 1.12 -14.87
CA ASP A 437 -38.58 0.38 -15.81
C ASP A 437 -37.85 1.36 -16.74
N ILE A 438 -38.52 2.41 -17.20
CA ILE A 438 -37.92 3.45 -18.04
C ILE A 438 -36.80 4.16 -17.28
N GLN A 439 -37.09 4.68 -16.09
CA GLN A 439 -36.18 5.58 -15.38
C GLN A 439 -35.01 4.87 -14.71
N ASP A 440 -35.26 3.77 -13.98
CA ASP A 440 -34.21 3.12 -13.19
C ASP A 440 -33.22 2.35 -14.07
N ILE A 441 -33.70 1.70 -15.13
CA ILE A 441 -32.82 1.03 -16.08
C ILE A 441 -32.00 2.06 -16.87
N ALA A 442 -32.60 3.18 -17.29
CA ALA A 442 -31.86 4.24 -17.97
C ALA A 442 -30.74 4.83 -17.09
N ARG A 443 -31.00 5.03 -15.80
CA ARG A 443 -29.98 5.47 -14.83
C ARG A 443 -28.86 4.44 -14.69
N SER A 444 -29.21 3.15 -14.61
CA SER A 444 -28.23 2.07 -14.53
C SER A 444 -27.38 2.00 -15.81
N ALA A 445 -28.03 2.05 -16.98
CA ALA A 445 -27.39 2.12 -18.28
C ALA A 445 -26.40 3.29 -18.39
N ARG A 446 -26.82 4.50 -17.97
CA ARG A 446 -25.96 5.68 -17.96
C ARG A 446 -24.78 5.55 -17.00
N THR A 447 -25.01 4.98 -15.82
CA THR A 447 -23.97 4.77 -14.79
C THR A 447 -22.84 3.89 -15.31
N TYR A 448 -23.19 2.82 -16.03
CA TYR A 448 -22.21 1.86 -16.57
C TYR A 448 -21.78 2.15 -18.02
N GLY A 449 -22.10 3.33 -18.56
CA GLY A 449 -21.62 3.76 -19.87
C GLY A 449 -22.24 3.02 -21.07
N ILE A 450 -23.45 2.47 -20.91
CA ILE A 450 -24.20 1.85 -22.01
C ILE A 450 -24.61 2.91 -23.04
N ASN A 451 -24.42 2.60 -24.32
CA ASN A 451 -24.67 3.56 -25.39
C ASN A 451 -26.16 3.86 -25.55
N LYS A 452 -26.98 2.85 -25.83
CA LYS A 452 -28.44 3.01 -25.96
C LYS A 452 -29.20 1.95 -25.17
N TYR A 453 -30.32 2.38 -24.61
CA TYR A 453 -31.30 1.54 -23.96
C TYR A 453 -32.55 1.43 -24.85
N TYR A 454 -32.76 0.26 -25.44
CA TYR A 454 -33.94 -0.04 -26.23
C TYR A 454 -35.10 -0.52 -25.36
N ILE A 455 -36.28 0.08 -25.52
CA ILE A 455 -37.54 -0.42 -24.97
C ILE A 455 -38.35 -0.98 -26.12
N THR A 456 -38.72 -2.25 -26.04
CA THR A 456 -39.42 -2.94 -27.14
C THR A 456 -40.82 -3.36 -26.71
N HIS A 457 -41.84 -2.80 -27.38
CA HIS A 457 -43.23 -3.02 -27.02
C HIS A 457 -44.14 -2.99 -28.26
N PRO A 458 -44.96 -4.03 -28.52
CA PRO A 458 -45.80 -4.09 -29.73
C PRO A 458 -46.98 -3.09 -29.68
N ILE A 459 -47.62 -2.97 -28.51
CA ILE A 459 -48.78 -2.09 -28.29
C ILE A 459 -48.38 -0.60 -28.42
N LEU A 460 -49.12 0.15 -29.23
CA LEU A 460 -48.86 1.57 -29.50
C LEU A 460 -49.03 2.45 -28.25
N GLU A 461 -50.10 2.25 -27.47
CA GLU A 461 -50.38 3.07 -26.28
C GLU A 461 -49.29 2.96 -25.20
N GLN A 462 -48.67 1.78 -25.06
CA GLN A 462 -47.54 1.58 -24.15
C GLN A 462 -46.27 2.31 -24.65
N ARG A 463 -46.08 2.40 -25.98
CA ARG A 463 -44.99 3.20 -26.56
C ARG A 463 -45.25 4.70 -26.40
N LYS A 464 -46.49 5.17 -26.60
CA LYS A 464 -46.88 6.57 -26.32
C LYS A 464 -46.69 6.93 -24.85
N LEU A 465 -46.99 6.01 -23.93
CA LEU A 465 -46.72 6.19 -22.49
C LEU A 465 -45.23 6.46 -22.26
N ALA A 466 -44.36 5.64 -22.86
CA ALA A 466 -42.92 5.86 -22.76
C ALA A 466 -42.50 7.21 -23.35
N GLU A 467 -42.94 7.56 -24.56
CA GLU A 467 -42.66 8.84 -25.22
C GLU A 467 -43.14 10.05 -24.38
N LYS A 468 -44.28 9.93 -23.69
CA LYS A 468 -44.79 10.94 -22.77
C LYS A 468 -43.88 11.11 -21.55
N VAL A 469 -43.36 10.02 -21.00
CA VAL A 469 -42.36 10.07 -19.92
C VAL A 469 -41.10 10.77 -20.41
N LEU A 470 -40.58 10.42 -21.60
CA LEU A 470 -39.37 11.07 -22.16
C LEU A 470 -39.58 12.58 -22.37
N SER A 471 -40.70 12.97 -22.97
CA SER A 471 -40.97 14.37 -23.32
C SER A 471 -41.19 15.29 -22.10
N PHE A 472 -41.72 14.75 -21.00
CA PHE A 472 -41.81 15.48 -19.73
C PHE A 472 -40.44 15.99 -19.26
N TRP A 473 -39.40 15.16 -19.40
CA TRP A 473 -38.04 15.50 -18.98
C TRP A 473 -37.30 16.39 -19.99
N ASP A 474 -37.65 16.34 -21.28
CA ASP A 474 -37.09 17.22 -22.32
C ASP A 474 -37.52 18.69 -22.17
N ASN A 475 -38.67 18.95 -21.58
CA ASN A 475 -39.22 20.29 -21.41
C ASN A 475 -38.63 21.05 -20.20
N GLU A 476 -38.01 20.36 -19.23
CA GLU A 476 -37.32 20.97 -18.08
C GLU A 476 -35.87 21.44 -18.39
N LYS A 477 -35.60 21.84 -19.63
CA LYS A 477 -34.27 22.30 -20.14
C LYS A 477 -33.61 23.49 -19.39
N LYS A 478 -34.20 24.01 -18.30
CA LYS A 478 -33.71 25.20 -17.58
C LYS A 478 -32.76 24.93 -16.40
N ARG A 479 -32.39 23.69 -16.07
CA ARG A 479 -31.36 23.40 -15.03
C ARG A 479 -30.31 22.40 -15.54
N LYS A 480 -29.44 22.86 -16.45
CA LYS A 480 -28.27 22.10 -16.91
C LYS A 480 -27.21 22.01 -15.82
N ASN A 481 -27.27 20.95 -15.02
CA ASN A 481 -26.06 20.35 -14.45
C ASN A 481 -25.81 19.05 -15.23
N GLU A 482 -24.58 18.85 -15.74
CA GLU A 482 -24.13 17.67 -16.53
C GLU A 482 -24.15 16.33 -15.77
N ASN A 483 -24.82 16.29 -14.60
CA ASN A 483 -24.97 15.14 -13.70
C ASN A 483 -26.43 14.96 -13.22
N SER A 484 -27.40 15.46 -13.98
CA SER A 484 -28.82 15.39 -13.62
C SER A 484 -29.47 14.08 -14.09
N LYS A 485 -30.58 13.69 -13.44
CA LYS A 485 -31.41 12.54 -13.82
C LYS A 485 -31.84 12.59 -15.30
N HIS A 486 -31.90 13.80 -15.86
CA HIS A 486 -32.31 14.12 -17.22
C HIS A 486 -31.38 13.51 -18.29
N ASP A 487 -30.07 13.45 -18.05
CA ASP A 487 -29.11 12.93 -19.03
C ASP A 487 -29.22 11.41 -19.25
N ALA A 488 -29.74 10.67 -18.28
CA ALA A 488 -29.88 9.22 -18.39
C ALA A 488 -30.94 8.80 -19.42
N ILE A 489 -31.96 9.63 -19.60
CA ILE A 489 -33.13 9.34 -20.42
C ILE A 489 -32.86 9.59 -21.92
N ASN A 490 -31.89 10.45 -22.25
CA ASN A 490 -31.52 10.80 -23.62
C ASN A 490 -31.05 9.61 -24.47
N ASN A 491 -30.62 8.52 -23.82
CA ASN A 491 -30.11 7.32 -24.49
C ASN A 491 -31.21 6.27 -24.77
N ILE A 492 -32.48 6.57 -24.45
CA ILE A 492 -33.59 5.63 -24.62
C ILE A 492 -34.11 5.66 -26.06
N ILE A 493 -34.33 4.48 -26.64
CA ILE A 493 -34.95 4.32 -27.95
C ILE A 493 -36.12 3.36 -27.87
N ILE A 494 -37.30 3.81 -28.27
CA ILE A 494 -38.51 2.99 -28.27
C ILE A 494 -38.68 2.33 -29.65
N LYS A 495 -38.94 1.02 -29.67
CA LYS A 495 -39.16 0.21 -30.88
C LYS A 495 -40.35 -0.72 -30.73
N LYS A 496 -40.92 -1.19 -31.85
CA LYS A 496 -42.07 -2.12 -31.83
C LYS A 496 -41.68 -3.52 -31.37
N SER A 497 -40.43 -3.92 -31.63
CA SER A 497 -39.95 -5.27 -31.36
C SER A 497 -38.43 -5.31 -31.19
N LEU A 498 -37.93 -6.41 -30.64
CA LEU A 498 -36.49 -6.70 -30.57
C LEU A 498 -35.85 -6.73 -31.97
N LYS A 499 -36.56 -7.27 -32.98
CA LYS A 499 -36.08 -7.31 -34.38
C LYS A 499 -35.81 -5.89 -34.92
N GLU A 500 -36.65 -4.91 -34.59
CA GLU A 500 -36.42 -3.52 -34.98
C GLU A 500 -35.21 -2.89 -34.26
N ALA A 501 -34.99 -3.21 -32.98
CA ALA A 501 -33.82 -2.75 -32.24
C ALA A 501 -32.53 -3.31 -32.86
N ILE A 502 -32.50 -4.61 -33.17
CA ILE A 502 -31.37 -5.27 -33.84
C ILE A 502 -31.10 -4.64 -35.21
N SER A 503 -32.16 -4.39 -35.99
CA SER A 503 -32.06 -3.74 -37.30
C SER A 503 -31.52 -2.31 -37.19
N ASN A 504 -31.93 -1.56 -36.16
CA ASN A 504 -31.43 -0.20 -35.92
C ASN A 504 -29.93 -0.21 -35.61
N ILE A 505 -29.46 -1.09 -34.73
CA ILE A 505 -28.02 -1.24 -34.44
C ILE A 505 -27.25 -1.70 -35.70
N LYS A 506 -27.81 -2.66 -36.46
CA LYS A 506 -27.20 -3.13 -37.70
C LYS A 506 -27.02 -2.02 -38.74
N LYS A 507 -27.98 -1.10 -38.85
CA LYS A 507 -27.88 0.05 -39.76
C LYS A 507 -26.77 1.02 -39.33
N GLU A 508 -26.65 1.27 -38.03
CA GLU A 508 -25.66 2.20 -37.47
C GLU A 508 -24.23 1.66 -37.54
N TYR A 509 -24.03 0.38 -37.20
CA TYR A 509 -22.70 -0.26 -37.12
C TYR A 509 -22.34 -1.08 -38.36
N LYS A 510 -23.23 -1.16 -39.35
CA LYS A 510 -23.10 -1.99 -40.56
C LYS A 510 -22.86 -3.48 -40.28
N GLN A 511 -23.13 -3.94 -39.05
CA GLN A 511 -22.94 -5.31 -38.59
C GLN A 511 -24.04 -5.68 -37.59
N LYS A 512 -24.51 -6.93 -37.61
CA LYS A 512 -25.51 -7.41 -36.64
C LYS A 512 -24.87 -7.44 -35.24
N PRO A 513 -25.55 -6.95 -34.18
CA PRO A 513 -25.06 -7.10 -32.82
C PRO A 513 -25.00 -8.56 -32.40
N ILE A 514 -23.98 -8.89 -31.59
CA ILE A 514 -23.95 -10.14 -30.83
C ILE A 514 -25.00 -10.03 -29.72
N LEU A 515 -25.91 -11.00 -29.67
CA LEU A 515 -27.03 -11.05 -28.75
C LEU A 515 -26.66 -11.84 -27.50
N ILE A 516 -26.83 -11.22 -26.34
CA ILE A 516 -26.61 -11.84 -25.03
C ILE A 516 -27.94 -11.91 -24.30
N GLY A 517 -28.51 -13.11 -24.21
CA GLY A 517 -29.74 -13.36 -23.47
C GLY A 517 -29.50 -13.45 -21.96
N THR A 518 -30.49 -13.02 -21.18
CA THR A 518 -30.50 -13.16 -19.72
C THR A 518 -31.71 -13.96 -19.27
N ASP A 519 -31.52 -14.90 -18.34
CA ASP A 519 -32.60 -15.68 -17.73
C ASP A 519 -32.28 -15.91 -16.23
N ALA A 520 -33.30 -16.17 -15.42
CA ALA A 520 -33.15 -16.50 -14.01
C ALA A 520 -32.89 -18.01 -13.79
N ASN A 521 -33.26 -18.85 -14.76
CA ASN A 521 -33.11 -20.29 -14.71
C ASN A 521 -31.74 -20.73 -15.21
N GLN A 522 -31.10 -21.68 -14.52
CA GLN A 522 -29.81 -22.19 -14.92
C GLN A 522 -29.92 -23.19 -16.10
N MET A 523 -29.09 -23.02 -17.12
CA MET A 523 -29.06 -23.84 -18.34
C MET A 523 -27.65 -24.35 -18.64
N LYS A 524 -27.51 -25.47 -19.37
CA LYS A 524 -26.22 -26.12 -19.63
C LYS A 524 -25.23 -25.27 -20.46
N ASN A 525 -25.71 -24.41 -21.34
CA ASN A 525 -24.87 -23.66 -22.31
C ASN A 525 -24.64 -22.19 -21.91
N MET A 526 -24.69 -21.89 -20.61
CA MET A 526 -24.51 -20.53 -20.11
C MET A 526 -23.02 -20.14 -20.00
N VAL A 527 -22.75 -18.88 -20.27
CA VAL A 527 -21.41 -18.30 -20.17
C VAL A 527 -21.24 -17.42 -18.93
N ASP A 528 -20.02 -17.38 -18.42
CA ASP A 528 -19.63 -16.53 -17.30
C ASP A 528 -19.53 -15.06 -17.68
N TYR A 529 -19.70 -14.18 -16.68
CA TYR A 529 -19.54 -12.73 -16.84
C TYR A 529 -18.13 -12.35 -17.31
N SER A 530 -17.10 -13.06 -16.84
CA SER A 530 -15.70 -12.85 -17.25
C SER A 530 -15.50 -13.11 -18.74
N PHE A 531 -16.13 -14.15 -19.28
CA PHE A 531 -16.08 -14.49 -20.70
C PHE A 531 -16.66 -13.38 -21.57
N ILE A 532 -17.86 -12.88 -21.21
CA ILE A 532 -18.49 -11.77 -21.93
C ILE A 532 -17.69 -10.47 -21.80
N LYS A 533 -17.19 -10.16 -20.60
CA LYS A 533 -16.35 -8.97 -20.35
C LYS A 533 -15.10 -8.98 -21.24
N HIS A 534 -14.42 -10.12 -21.34
CA HIS A 534 -13.25 -10.29 -22.20
C HIS A 534 -13.60 -10.09 -23.69
N LYS A 535 -14.68 -10.73 -24.15
CA LYS A 535 -15.17 -10.57 -25.53
C LYS A 535 -15.44 -9.12 -25.90
N ILE A 536 -16.17 -8.39 -25.06
CA ILE A 536 -16.50 -6.97 -25.29
C ILE A 536 -15.24 -6.10 -25.34
N GLN A 537 -14.21 -6.42 -24.55
CA GLN A 537 -12.96 -5.67 -24.51
C GLN A 537 -12.06 -5.92 -25.72
N GLU A 538 -12.03 -7.15 -26.23
CA GLU A 538 -11.18 -7.53 -27.37
C GLU A 538 -11.82 -7.24 -28.74
N GLU A 539 -13.14 -7.45 -28.86
CA GLU A 539 -13.83 -7.34 -30.13
C GLU A 539 -14.51 -5.96 -30.29
N LYS A 540 -14.14 -5.24 -31.35
CA LYS A 540 -14.78 -3.96 -31.69
C LYS A 540 -16.15 -4.10 -32.38
N ARG A 541 -16.99 -5.01 -31.91
CA ARG A 541 -18.32 -5.31 -32.47
C ARG A 541 -19.46 -4.74 -31.60
N PRO A 542 -20.67 -4.54 -32.16
CA PRO A 542 -21.83 -4.19 -31.36
C PRO A 542 -22.34 -5.39 -30.55
N TYR A 543 -22.72 -5.16 -29.29
CA TYR A 543 -23.29 -6.15 -28.37
C TYR A 543 -24.64 -5.65 -27.88
N LEU A 544 -25.65 -6.52 -27.85
CA LEU A 544 -26.98 -6.21 -27.32
C LEU A 544 -27.34 -7.22 -26.22
N ILE A 545 -27.41 -6.74 -24.98
CA ILE A 545 -27.85 -7.53 -23.83
C ILE A 545 -29.38 -7.43 -23.74
N VAL A 546 -30.05 -8.58 -23.78
CA VAL A 546 -31.51 -8.67 -23.87
C VAL A 546 -32.08 -9.11 -22.52
N PHE A 547 -32.91 -8.25 -21.94
CA PHE A 547 -33.59 -8.47 -20.67
C PHE A 547 -35.08 -8.72 -20.90
N GLY A 548 -35.57 -9.84 -20.36
CA GLY A 548 -37.00 -10.16 -20.34
C GLY A 548 -37.70 -9.54 -19.14
N THR A 549 -38.95 -9.16 -19.32
CA THR A 549 -39.87 -8.80 -18.23
C THR A 549 -40.72 -10.01 -17.82
N GLY A 550 -41.54 -9.88 -16.78
CA GLY A 550 -42.37 -10.99 -16.29
C GLY A 550 -41.52 -12.13 -15.74
N TRP A 551 -41.72 -13.34 -16.27
CA TRP A 551 -40.96 -14.55 -15.88
C TRP A 551 -39.78 -14.86 -16.81
N GLY A 552 -39.42 -13.94 -17.72
CA GLY A 552 -38.25 -14.07 -18.59
C GLY A 552 -38.58 -14.08 -20.08
N LEU A 553 -37.55 -14.25 -20.90
CA LEU A 553 -37.65 -14.21 -22.36
C LEU A 553 -38.33 -15.48 -22.91
N SER A 554 -39.02 -15.35 -24.05
CA SER A 554 -39.53 -16.54 -24.75
C SER A 554 -38.39 -17.45 -25.22
N GLN A 555 -38.72 -18.73 -25.43
CA GLN A 555 -37.74 -19.72 -25.88
C GLN A 555 -37.14 -19.34 -27.24
N GLU A 556 -37.96 -18.82 -28.15
CA GLU A 556 -37.53 -18.31 -29.46
C GLU A 556 -36.46 -17.22 -29.33
N ILE A 557 -36.60 -16.28 -28.37
CA ILE A 557 -35.60 -15.24 -28.17
C ILE A 557 -34.31 -15.84 -27.61
N ILE A 558 -34.42 -16.72 -26.61
CA ILE A 558 -33.25 -17.36 -25.99
C ILE A 558 -32.45 -18.14 -27.03
N GLU A 559 -33.11 -18.90 -27.90
CA GLU A 559 -32.48 -19.66 -28.99
C GLU A 559 -31.88 -18.76 -30.07
N SER A 560 -32.42 -17.55 -30.25
CA SER A 560 -31.86 -16.56 -31.19
C SER A 560 -30.62 -15.83 -30.64
N CYS A 561 -30.31 -15.96 -29.35
CA CYS A 561 -29.16 -15.31 -28.73
C CYS A 561 -27.87 -16.07 -29.02
N ASP A 562 -26.78 -15.34 -29.28
CA ASP A 562 -25.47 -15.94 -29.53
C ASP A 562 -24.86 -16.49 -28.23
N TYR A 563 -25.16 -15.85 -27.09
CA TYR A 563 -24.75 -16.29 -25.75
C TYR A 563 -25.90 -16.11 -24.75
N ILE A 564 -25.89 -16.94 -23.69
CA ILE A 564 -26.81 -16.80 -22.55
C ILE A 564 -25.96 -16.60 -21.30
N LEU A 565 -26.18 -15.50 -20.59
CA LEU A 565 -25.42 -15.16 -19.39
C LEU A 565 -25.90 -15.98 -18.19
N LYS A 566 -24.97 -16.40 -17.31
CA LYS A 566 -25.36 -17.02 -16.04
C LYS A 566 -26.28 -16.11 -15.23
N PRO A 567 -27.31 -16.66 -14.56
CA PRO A 567 -28.26 -15.89 -13.77
C PRO A 567 -27.55 -15.12 -12.65
N VAL A 568 -28.20 -14.07 -12.17
CA VAL A 568 -27.79 -13.42 -10.92
C VAL A 568 -28.05 -14.41 -9.77
N GLY A 569 -26.98 -14.97 -9.23
CA GLY A 569 -27.07 -15.94 -8.13
C GLY A 569 -27.31 -15.29 -6.76
N GLY A 570 -28.00 -16.01 -5.89
CA GLY A 570 -28.17 -15.74 -4.46
C GLY A 570 -27.92 -17.01 -3.63
N TYR A 571 -27.82 -16.86 -2.31
CA TYR A 571 -27.69 -18.01 -1.38
C TYR A 571 -29.04 -18.72 -1.15
N ASP A 572 -30.14 -17.97 -1.21
CA ASP A 572 -31.49 -18.49 -1.04
C ASP A 572 -32.02 -19.13 -2.34
N LYS A 573 -33.04 -19.98 -2.21
CA LYS A 573 -33.78 -20.56 -3.33
C LYS A 573 -34.57 -19.50 -4.12
N TYR A 574 -34.83 -18.33 -3.52
CA TYR A 574 -35.51 -17.23 -4.22
C TYR A 574 -34.58 -16.55 -5.23
N ASN A 575 -34.88 -16.69 -6.52
CA ASN A 575 -34.09 -16.14 -7.63
C ASN A 575 -34.88 -15.17 -8.55
N HIS A 576 -36.10 -14.78 -8.17
CA HIS A 576 -36.99 -13.96 -9.00
C HIS A 576 -36.81 -12.45 -8.73
N LEU A 577 -35.64 -11.92 -9.09
CA LEU A 577 -35.36 -10.49 -8.95
C LEU A 577 -36.23 -9.63 -9.87
N SER A 578 -36.50 -8.39 -9.45
CA SER A 578 -37.07 -7.41 -10.37
C SER A 578 -36.11 -7.19 -11.54
N VAL A 579 -36.62 -7.00 -12.76
CA VAL A 579 -35.78 -6.79 -13.95
C VAL A 579 -34.83 -5.59 -13.77
N ARG A 580 -35.29 -4.54 -13.08
CA ARG A 580 -34.47 -3.36 -12.75
C ARG A 580 -33.26 -3.71 -11.90
N SER A 581 -33.47 -4.51 -10.85
CA SER A 581 -32.39 -5.01 -9.99
C SER A 581 -31.44 -5.93 -10.75
N ALA A 582 -31.99 -6.85 -11.56
CA ALA A 582 -31.19 -7.76 -12.38
C ALA A 582 -30.31 -7.00 -13.37
N VAL A 583 -30.85 -5.99 -14.07
CA VAL A 583 -30.09 -5.14 -14.98
C VAL A 583 -28.96 -4.43 -14.23
N ALA A 584 -29.24 -3.79 -13.10
CA ALA A 584 -28.21 -3.08 -12.34
C ALA A 584 -27.06 -3.99 -11.91
N ILE A 585 -27.36 -5.20 -11.40
CA ILE A 585 -26.34 -6.17 -10.95
C ILE A 585 -25.56 -6.74 -12.16
N ILE A 586 -26.24 -7.04 -13.26
CA ILE A 586 -25.59 -7.58 -14.46
C ILE A 586 -24.64 -6.54 -15.05
N LEU A 587 -25.07 -5.28 -15.14
CA LEU A 587 -24.22 -4.21 -15.64
C LEU A 587 -23.03 -3.93 -14.72
N ASP A 588 -23.20 -4.00 -13.40
CA ASP A 588 -22.10 -3.89 -12.44
C ASP A 588 -21.06 -5.02 -12.63
N LYS A 589 -21.51 -6.27 -12.74
CA LYS A 589 -20.61 -7.41 -12.97
C LYS A 589 -19.83 -7.32 -14.28
N LEU A 590 -20.41 -6.71 -15.32
CA LEU A 590 -19.76 -6.57 -16.63
C LEU A 590 -18.88 -5.31 -16.73
N PHE A 591 -19.32 -4.19 -16.16
CA PHE A 591 -18.79 -2.85 -16.43
C PHE A 591 -18.48 -2.02 -15.18
N GLY A 592 -18.73 -2.57 -13.99
CA GLY A 592 -18.44 -1.92 -12.71
C GLY A 592 -16.95 -1.59 -12.55
N CYS A 593 -16.70 -0.48 -11.86
CA CYS A 593 -15.36 -0.02 -11.50
C CYS A 593 -15.26 -0.04 -9.98
N ASN A 594 -14.31 -0.80 -9.44
CA ASN A 594 -14.19 -1.00 -7.98
C ASN A 594 -13.33 0.08 -7.28
N PHE A 595 -13.01 1.22 -7.93
CA PHE A 595 -12.01 2.17 -7.45
C PHE A 595 -12.42 3.65 -7.37
#